data_AF-A0A816GPF0-F1
#
_entry.id   AF-A0A816GPF0-F1
#
_cell.length_a   1.000
_cell.length_b   1.000
_cell.length_c   1.000
_cell.angle_alpha   90.00
_cell.angle_beta   90.00
_cell.angle_gamma   90.00
#
_symmetry.space_group_name_H-M   'P 1'
#
loop_
_entity.id
_entity.type
_entity.pdbx_description
1 polymer ?
#
loop_
_entity_poly.entity_id
_entity_poly.type
_entity_poly.pdbx_seq_one_letter_code
_entity_poly.pdbx_strand_id
1 'polypeptide(L)'
;FDIIDELLNKSRLITRDDLIIDWKILYTWIKLILFNNDESYSLIALPNDIEKSLLYCVRSCRPYFSATATQEVLDEFRPWLCPFDSAFSDAMCYLDLLLPVHLPPELHNQGFKLWLPEFLSIWESVCNNPDWEQNMINIFSFVSWCNIGYVDWEPWLQKIFTRILKSFSLPVANVQVSTQSQNYSLSIISTWIVAMMGNGSSCLQYLRDLFTAIKSFYHPSNTGDFQQDLVSFLSKLSQAFVDRVHLERKPDRIWHFNPPQNYRITETDITDFVNCVKECVFISIFNKAHLEEAAKACQCLSQLRPELIVPPLVELLFSSINSITEPHRFTSIITCLAGMTRQIVRQTPEFSQGQTYV
;
A
#
# COMPACT_ATOMS: atom_id res chain seq x y z
N PHE A 1 -20.78 11.03 10.57
CA PHE A 1 -19.81 10.68 9.50
C PHE A 1 -20.08 9.29 8.96
N ASP A 2 -20.32 8.32 9.82
CA ASP A 2 -20.52 6.90 9.47
C ASP A 2 -21.62 6.64 8.43
N ILE A 3 -22.77 7.33 8.53
CA ILE A 3 -23.85 7.18 7.52
C ILE A 3 -23.38 7.64 6.14
N ILE A 4 -22.64 8.75 6.05
CA ILE A 4 -22.12 9.25 4.78
C ILE A 4 -21.08 8.27 4.21
N ASP A 5 -20.19 7.78 5.07
CA ASP A 5 -19.21 6.76 4.68
C ASP A 5 -19.91 5.50 4.15
N GLU A 6 -20.89 4.95 4.86
CA GLU A 6 -21.61 3.74 4.44
C GLU A 6 -22.34 3.91 3.10
N LEU A 7 -22.92 5.09 2.86
CA LEU A 7 -23.61 5.41 1.61
C LEU A 7 -22.63 5.57 0.43
N LEU A 8 -21.49 6.22 0.63
CA LEU A 8 -20.57 6.59 -0.45
C LEU A 8 -19.45 5.57 -0.70
N ASN A 9 -19.13 4.70 0.26
CA ASN A 9 -18.08 3.68 0.16
C ASN A 9 -18.41 2.65 -0.95
N LYS A 10 -19.69 2.46 -1.29
CA LYS A 10 -20.13 1.67 -2.46
C LYS A 10 -20.08 2.49 -3.74
N SER A 11 -18.89 2.97 -4.10
CA SER A 11 -18.59 3.78 -5.29
C SER A 11 -18.99 3.16 -6.65
N ARG A 12 -19.52 1.94 -6.71
CA ARG A 12 -20.14 1.39 -7.93
C ARG A 12 -21.58 1.85 -8.17
N LEU A 13 -22.24 2.43 -7.16
CA LEU A 13 -23.67 2.75 -7.20
C LEU A 13 -23.97 4.21 -7.56
N ILE A 14 -23.06 5.12 -7.20
CA ILE A 14 -23.21 6.57 -7.40
C ILE A 14 -21.99 7.03 -8.17
N THR A 15 -22.22 7.68 -9.29
CA THR A 15 -21.15 8.27 -10.10
C THR A 15 -21.00 9.75 -9.79
N ARG A 16 -19.95 10.35 -10.34
CA ARG A 16 -19.71 11.79 -10.26
C ARG A 16 -20.81 12.63 -10.92
N ASP A 17 -21.50 12.08 -11.92
CA ASP A 17 -22.58 12.78 -12.60
C ASP A 17 -23.84 12.86 -11.72
N ASP A 18 -23.97 11.95 -10.76
CA ASP A 18 -25.09 11.87 -9.83
C ASP A 18 -24.89 12.75 -8.58
N LEU A 19 -23.64 12.98 -8.18
CA LEU A 19 -23.29 13.65 -6.94
C LEU A 19 -22.02 14.50 -7.06
N ILE A 20 -22.15 15.77 -6.66
CA ILE A 20 -21.03 16.70 -6.49
C ILE A 20 -21.03 17.19 -5.04
N ILE A 21 -19.89 17.03 -4.37
CA ILE A 21 -19.68 17.45 -2.98
C ILE A 21 -18.76 18.67 -2.95
N ASP A 22 -19.15 19.70 -2.19
CA ASP A 22 -18.28 20.84 -1.91
C ASP A 22 -17.24 20.46 -0.85
N TRP A 23 -15.97 20.49 -1.25
CA TRP A 23 -14.84 20.15 -0.40
C TRP A 23 -14.67 21.12 0.78
N LYS A 24 -15.16 22.37 0.67
CA LYS A 24 -15.03 23.40 1.72
C LYS A 24 -15.80 23.04 3.00
N ILE A 25 -16.88 22.27 2.87
CA ILE A 25 -17.63 21.73 4.01
C ILE A 25 -16.73 20.79 4.82
N LEU A 26 -16.04 19.86 4.12
CA LEU A 26 -15.13 18.92 4.75
C LEU A 26 -13.90 19.62 5.31
N TYR A 27 -13.36 20.62 4.60
CA TYR A 27 -12.27 21.46 5.11
C TYR A 27 -12.63 22.12 6.45
N THR A 28 -13.86 22.64 6.57
CA THR A 28 -14.35 23.23 7.83
C THR A 28 -14.37 22.20 8.96
N TRP A 29 -14.86 20.97 8.71
CA TRP A 29 -14.86 19.91 9.70
C TRP A 29 -13.46 19.45 10.09
N ILE A 30 -12.56 19.29 9.11
CA ILE A 30 -11.16 18.93 9.32
C ILE A 30 -10.49 19.98 10.20
N LYS A 31 -10.67 21.27 9.89
CA LYS A 31 -10.09 22.37 10.67
C LYS A 31 -10.59 22.38 12.11
N LEU A 32 -11.89 22.17 12.33
CA LEU A 32 -12.51 22.18 13.65
C LEU A 32 -12.18 20.96 14.52
N ILE A 33 -11.87 19.82 13.91
CA ILE A 33 -11.67 18.55 14.62
C ILE A 33 -10.18 18.22 14.72
N LEU A 34 -9.42 18.31 13.62
CA LEU A 34 -8.01 17.86 13.60
C LEU A 34 -7.00 18.98 13.89
N PHE A 35 -7.34 20.25 13.61
CA PHE A 35 -6.42 21.39 13.76
C PHE A 35 -6.89 22.39 14.81
N ASN A 36 -7.77 21.96 15.71
CA ASN A 36 -8.30 22.84 16.74
C ASN A 36 -7.40 22.85 17.97
N ASN A 37 -6.68 23.94 18.16
CA ASN A 37 -5.81 24.13 19.32
C ASN A 37 -6.61 24.21 20.63
N ASP A 38 -7.92 24.47 20.60
CA ASP A 38 -8.75 24.60 21.81
C ASP A 38 -8.94 23.28 22.58
N GLU A 39 -8.78 22.13 21.92
CA GLU A 39 -8.77 20.83 22.58
C GLU A 39 -7.53 20.65 23.47
N SER A 40 -6.38 21.17 23.05
CA SER A 40 -5.16 21.18 23.89
C SER A 40 -5.33 21.99 25.17
N TYR A 41 -6.29 22.92 25.18
CA TYR A 41 -6.70 23.71 26.35
C TYR A 41 -7.92 23.12 27.10
N SER A 42 -8.38 21.92 26.74
CA SER A 42 -9.55 21.24 27.32
C SER A 42 -10.86 22.05 27.25
N LEU A 43 -10.98 22.96 26.28
CA LEU A 43 -12.15 23.81 26.13
C LEU A 43 -13.32 23.09 25.45
N ILE A 44 -13.02 22.01 24.73
CA ILE A 44 -13.97 21.17 23.99
C ILE A 44 -13.61 19.70 24.26
N ALA A 45 -14.61 18.85 24.51
CA ALA A 45 -14.43 17.41 24.63
C ALA A 45 -14.97 16.72 23.37
N LEU A 46 -14.05 16.24 22.52
CA LEU A 46 -14.40 15.49 21.32
C LEU A 46 -14.51 13.99 21.62
N PRO A 47 -15.44 13.25 20.99
CA PRO A 47 -15.49 11.79 21.11
C PRO A 47 -14.23 11.14 20.55
N ASN A 48 -13.67 10.13 21.23
CA ASN A 48 -12.41 9.48 20.83
C ASN A 48 -12.38 8.95 19.39
N ASP A 49 -13.53 8.55 18.82
CA ASP A 49 -13.61 7.97 17.47
C ASP A 49 -13.97 8.99 16.37
N ILE A 50 -14.18 10.26 16.73
CA ILE A 50 -14.69 11.27 15.78
C ILE A 50 -13.69 11.54 14.65
N GLU A 51 -12.40 11.61 14.97
CA GLU A 51 -11.34 11.86 13.99
C GLU A 51 -11.29 10.75 12.96
N LYS A 52 -11.25 9.49 13.43
CA LYS A 52 -11.22 8.31 12.57
C LYS A 52 -12.45 8.27 11.65
N SER A 53 -13.62 8.54 12.21
CA SER A 53 -14.89 8.57 11.47
C SER A 53 -14.92 9.67 10.42
N LEU A 54 -14.38 10.85 10.75
CA LEU A 54 -14.20 11.96 9.81
C LEU A 54 -13.26 11.57 8.68
N LEU A 55 -12.10 10.96 8.98
CA LEU A 55 -11.12 10.56 7.97
C LEU A 55 -11.71 9.56 6.96
N TYR A 56 -12.51 8.59 7.40
CA TYR A 56 -13.23 7.70 6.48
C TYR A 56 -14.24 8.44 5.61
N CYS A 57 -15.06 9.31 6.22
CA CYS A 57 -16.02 10.13 5.49
C CYS A 57 -15.34 11.01 4.43
N VAL A 58 -14.23 11.68 4.75
CA VAL A 58 -13.48 12.50 3.79
C VAL A 58 -12.98 11.65 2.62
N ARG A 59 -12.41 10.47 2.90
CA ARG A 59 -11.95 9.55 1.84
C ARG A 59 -13.08 9.09 0.93
N SER A 60 -14.25 8.80 1.49
CA SER A 60 -15.43 8.38 0.72
C SER A 60 -16.07 9.53 -0.07
N CYS A 61 -15.96 10.77 0.40
CA CYS A 61 -16.45 11.96 -0.32
C CYS A 61 -15.52 12.45 -1.43
N ARG A 62 -14.20 12.28 -1.28
CA ARG A 62 -13.18 12.84 -2.18
C ARG A 62 -13.37 12.53 -3.67
N PRO A 63 -13.83 11.33 -4.09
CA PRO A 63 -14.12 11.06 -5.51
C PRO A 63 -15.19 11.99 -6.13
N TYR A 64 -16.07 12.57 -5.30
CA TYR A 64 -17.22 13.35 -5.72
C TYR A 64 -16.98 14.88 -5.69
N PHE A 65 -15.75 15.36 -5.45
CA PHE A 65 -15.47 16.81 -5.51
C PHE A 65 -15.59 17.34 -6.94
N SER A 66 -15.91 18.62 -7.13
CA SER A 66 -16.05 19.23 -8.48
C SER A 66 -14.75 19.18 -9.31
N ALA A 67 -14.83 19.45 -10.62
CA ALA A 67 -13.64 19.40 -11.49
C ALA A 67 -12.67 20.56 -11.20
N THR A 68 -13.22 21.68 -10.72
CA THR A 68 -12.47 22.87 -10.31
C THR A 68 -11.84 22.72 -8.93
N ALA A 69 -12.30 21.76 -8.12
CA ALA A 69 -11.86 21.59 -6.74
C ALA A 69 -10.35 21.43 -6.60
N THR A 70 -9.68 20.74 -7.54
CA THR A 70 -8.21 20.61 -7.48
C THR A 70 -7.53 21.98 -7.53
N GLN A 71 -7.93 22.86 -8.46
CA GLN A 71 -7.35 24.20 -8.55
C GLN A 71 -7.68 25.02 -7.30
N GLU A 72 -8.93 24.99 -6.82
CA GLU A 72 -9.34 25.71 -5.62
C GLU A 72 -8.58 25.27 -4.35
N VAL A 73 -8.39 23.95 -4.18
CA VAL A 73 -7.60 23.39 -3.07
C VAL A 73 -6.14 23.82 -3.19
N LEU A 74 -5.57 23.80 -4.39
CA LEU A 74 -4.20 24.28 -4.61
C LEU A 74 -4.06 25.78 -4.34
N ASP A 75 -5.02 26.61 -4.75
CA ASP A 75 -4.99 28.06 -4.54
C ASP A 75 -5.03 28.40 -3.04
N GLU A 76 -5.75 27.61 -2.24
CA GLU A 76 -5.81 27.76 -0.77
C GLU A 76 -4.49 27.37 -0.09
N PHE A 77 -3.91 26.21 -0.44
CA PHE A 77 -2.78 25.64 0.31
C PHE A 77 -1.39 25.89 -0.30
N ARG A 78 -1.28 26.24 -1.59
CA ARG A 78 0.01 26.57 -2.22
C ARG A 78 0.80 27.67 -1.49
N PRO A 79 0.17 28.74 -0.97
CA PRO A 79 0.91 29.76 -0.21
C PRO A 79 1.64 29.22 1.02
N TRP A 80 1.22 28.06 1.55
CA TRP A 80 1.83 27.44 2.74
C TRP A 80 2.94 26.44 2.37
N LEU A 81 3.18 26.21 1.08
CA LEU A 81 4.19 25.26 0.58
C LEU A 81 5.62 25.84 0.59
N CYS A 82 5.99 26.53 1.66
CA CYS A 82 7.39 26.88 1.96
C CYS A 82 8.04 25.75 2.79
N PRO A 83 8.99 24.95 2.26
CA PRO A 83 9.54 23.78 2.97
C PRO A 83 10.26 24.11 4.29
N PHE A 84 10.54 25.38 4.54
CA PHE A 84 11.21 25.88 5.75
C PHE A 84 10.23 26.42 6.80
N ASP A 85 8.93 26.49 6.48
CA ASP A 85 7.88 26.95 7.38
C ASP A 85 7.16 25.75 8.03
N SER A 86 6.80 25.87 9.31
CA SER A 86 5.98 24.88 10.00
C SER A 86 4.60 24.71 9.35
N ALA A 87 4.08 25.76 8.71
CA ALA A 87 2.80 25.70 7.99
C ALA A 87 2.78 24.67 6.84
N PHE A 88 3.95 24.27 6.34
CA PHE A 88 4.05 23.24 5.29
C PHE A 88 3.48 21.90 5.74
N SER A 89 3.70 21.54 7.01
CA SER A 89 3.23 20.26 7.55
C SER A 89 1.71 20.21 7.60
N ASP A 90 1.07 21.28 8.09
CA ASP A 90 -0.38 21.39 8.11
C ASP A 90 -0.95 21.37 6.69
N ALA A 91 -0.33 22.11 5.76
CA ALA A 91 -0.73 22.13 4.36
C ALA A 91 -0.68 20.73 3.74
N MET A 92 0.38 19.95 3.99
CA MET A 92 0.50 18.58 3.52
C MET A 92 -0.57 17.66 4.10
N CYS A 93 -0.92 17.81 5.37
CA CYS A 93 -2.03 17.08 5.98
C CYS A 93 -3.38 17.42 5.31
N TYR A 94 -3.67 18.69 5.05
CA TYR A 94 -4.88 19.08 4.31
C TYR A 94 -4.89 18.54 2.88
N LEU A 95 -3.77 18.62 2.18
CA LEU A 95 -3.64 18.14 0.80
C LEU A 95 -3.81 16.62 0.71
N ASP A 96 -3.25 15.85 1.64
CA ASP A 96 -3.43 14.39 1.71
C ASP A 96 -4.92 14.00 1.81
N LEU A 97 -5.69 14.80 2.56
CA LEU A 97 -7.12 14.56 2.77
C LEU A 97 -7.99 15.07 1.62
N LEU A 98 -7.72 16.26 1.10
CA LEU A 98 -8.65 17.01 0.24
C LEU A 98 -8.27 17.01 -1.24
N LEU A 99 -7.01 16.76 -1.61
CA LEU A 99 -6.57 16.88 -2.99
C LEU A 99 -7.23 15.79 -3.87
N PRO A 100 -8.02 16.16 -4.91
CA PRO A 100 -8.67 15.17 -5.76
C PRO A 100 -7.64 14.38 -6.59
N VAL A 101 -7.73 13.06 -6.54
CA VAL A 101 -6.88 12.13 -7.32
C VAL A 101 -7.67 11.19 -8.24
N HIS A 102 -9.00 11.33 -8.27
CA HIS A 102 -9.94 10.39 -8.89
C HIS A 102 -10.58 10.92 -10.19
N LEU A 103 -10.09 12.04 -10.71
CA LEU A 103 -10.63 12.64 -11.93
C LEU A 103 -10.46 11.72 -13.14
N PRO A 104 -11.44 11.66 -14.06
CA PRO A 104 -11.33 10.83 -15.24
C PRO A 104 -10.22 11.33 -16.20
N PRO A 105 -9.76 10.49 -17.15
CA PRO A 105 -8.68 10.82 -18.08
C PRO A 105 -8.83 12.14 -18.84
N GLU A 106 -10.07 12.46 -19.22
CA GLU A 106 -10.43 13.69 -19.92
C GLU A 106 -10.14 14.95 -19.11
N LEU A 107 -10.19 14.84 -17.77
CA LEU A 107 -10.01 15.93 -16.82
C LEU A 107 -8.66 15.89 -16.08
N HIS A 108 -7.73 15.01 -16.46
CA HIS A 108 -6.41 14.94 -15.80
C HIS A 108 -5.63 16.26 -15.84
N ASN A 109 -5.85 17.10 -16.87
CA ASN A 109 -5.25 18.43 -16.96
C ASN A 109 -5.77 19.40 -15.89
N GLN A 110 -6.96 19.16 -15.34
CA GLN A 110 -7.54 19.87 -14.20
C GLN A 110 -7.28 19.14 -12.87
N GLY A 111 -6.63 17.97 -12.91
CA GLY A 111 -6.36 17.11 -11.76
C GLY A 111 -4.88 17.06 -11.41
N PHE A 112 -4.33 15.84 -11.33
CA PHE A 112 -2.96 15.63 -10.86
C PHE A 112 -1.88 16.34 -11.68
N LYS A 113 -2.12 16.63 -12.96
CA LYS A 113 -1.14 17.34 -13.80
C LYS A 113 -0.90 18.78 -13.35
N LEU A 114 -1.79 19.37 -12.55
CA LEU A 114 -1.61 20.73 -12.02
C LEU A 114 -0.55 20.83 -10.94
N TRP A 115 -0.30 19.74 -10.19
CA TRP A 115 0.52 19.77 -8.98
C TRP A 115 1.60 18.68 -8.93
N LEU A 116 1.44 17.56 -9.64
CA LEU A 116 2.37 16.44 -9.54
C LEU A 116 3.83 16.82 -9.90
N PRO A 117 4.11 17.57 -10.98
CA PRO A 117 5.48 17.99 -11.29
C PRO A 117 6.11 18.87 -10.20
N GLU A 118 5.31 19.78 -9.63
CA GLU A 118 5.73 20.67 -8.53
C GLU A 118 6.06 19.84 -7.27
N PHE A 119 5.19 18.91 -6.89
CA PHE A 119 5.37 18.09 -5.70
C PHE A 119 6.56 17.14 -5.86
N LEU A 120 6.76 16.56 -7.05
CA LEU A 120 7.94 15.75 -7.35
C LEU A 120 9.23 16.57 -7.26
N SER A 121 9.24 17.81 -7.73
CA SER A 121 10.40 18.71 -7.60
C SER A 121 10.71 19.04 -6.13
N ILE A 122 9.68 19.32 -5.32
CA ILE A 122 9.84 19.54 -3.88
C ILE A 122 10.40 18.29 -3.22
N TRP A 123 9.78 17.13 -3.47
CA TRP A 123 10.22 15.84 -2.94
C TRP A 123 11.63 15.47 -3.39
N GLU A 124 12.03 15.90 -4.59
CA GLU A 124 13.38 15.69 -5.08
C GLU A 124 14.41 16.49 -4.28
N SER A 125 14.09 17.74 -3.98
CA SER A 125 14.99 18.69 -3.30
C SER A 125 15.29 18.31 -1.83
N VAL A 126 14.43 17.51 -1.21
CA VAL A 126 14.48 17.22 0.22
C VAL A 126 15.25 15.94 0.53
N CYS A 127 16.26 16.03 1.37
CA CYS A 127 17.10 14.90 1.80
C CYS A 127 17.02 14.58 3.31
N ASN A 128 16.28 15.41 4.08
CA ASN A 128 16.33 15.44 5.54
C ASN A 128 15.09 14.86 6.22
N ASN A 129 14.35 13.96 5.55
CA ASN A 129 13.34 13.14 6.22
C ASN A 129 12.26 13.95 7.00
N PRO A 130 11.66 15.00 6.43
CA PRO A 130 10.75 15.85 7.19
C PRO A 130 9.43 15.14 7.53
N ASP A 131 8.80 15.56 8.62
CA ASP A 131 7.58 14.92 9.15
C ASP A 131 6.43 14.90 8.13
N TRP A 132 6.36 15.90 7.27
CA TRP A 132 5.34 16.02 6.22
C TRP A 132 5.54 15.06 5.03
N GLU A 133 6.70 14.42 4.91
CA GLU A 133 7.03 13.55 3.76
C GLU A 133 6.06 12.36 3.66
N GLN A 134 5.61 11.83 4.80
CA GLN A 134 4.66 10.72 4.80
C GLN A 134 3.33 11.10 4.12
N ASN A 135 2.81 12.30 4.36
CA ASN A 135 1.59 12.79 3.72
C ASN A 135 1.79 12.92 2.21
N MET A 136 2.96 13.38 1.77
CA MET A 136 3.28 13.45 0.34
C MET A 136 3.35 12.06 -0.31
N ILE A 137 3.92 11.07 0.37
CA ILE A 137 3.94 9.67 -0.09
C ILE A 137 2.52 9.07 -0.13
N ASN A 138 1.64 9.42 0.81
CA ASN A 138 0.23 9.03 0.74
C ASN A 138 -0.40 9.56 -0.57
N ILE A 139 -0.21 10.84 -0.87
CA ILE A 139 -0.72 11.46 -2.10
C ILE A 139 -0.16 10.75 -3.34
N PHE A 140 1.15 10.49 -3.40
CA PHE A 140 1.78 9.77 -4.52
C PHE A 140 1.25 8.34 -4.68
N SER A 141 1.06 7.63 -3.58
CA SER A 141 0.46 6.29 -3.60
C SER A 141 -0.98 6.32 -4.14
N PHE A 142 -1.80 7.26 -3.66
CA PHE A 142 -3.19 7.38 -4.09
C PHE A 142 -3.32 7.81 -5.55
N VAL A 143 -2.54 8.79 -6.00
CA VAL A 143 -2.58 9.22 -7.41
C VAL A 143 -2.11 8.08 -8.33
N SER A 144 -1.10 7.32 -7.91
CA SER A 144 -0.62 6.14 -8.66
C SER A 144 -1.71 5.09 -8.78
N TRP A 145 -2.37 4.76 -7.67
CA TRP A 145 -3.41 3.73 -7.62
C TRP A 145 -4.64 4.10 -8.44
N CYS A 146 -5.08 5.36 -8.39
CA CYS A 146 -6.27 5.81 -9.10
C CYS A 146 -6.02 6.07 -10.59
N ASN A 147 -4.77 6.33 -10.98
CA ASN A 147 -4.39 6.76 -12.32
C ASN A 147 -3.34 5.82 -12.94
N ILE A 148 -3.47 4.51 -12.70
CA ILE A 148 -2.60 3.48 -13.28
C ILE A 148 -2.57 3.63 -14.80
N GLY A 149 -1.36 3.74 -15.35
CA GLY A 149 -1.11 3.93 -16.78
C GLY A 149 -1.15 5.37 -17.29
N TYR A 150 -1.40 6.35 -16.40
CA TYR A 150 -1.40 7.77 -16.77
C TYR A 150 -0.29 8.59 -16.11
N VAL A 151 0.37 8.04 -15.10
CA VAL A 151 1.54 8.65 -14.45
C VAL A 151 2.78 7.82 -14.80
N ASP A 152 3.79 8.49 -15.34
CA ASP A 152 5.09 7.87 -15.62
C ASP A 152 6.00 7.99 -14.39
N TRP A 153 6.18 6.85 -13.70
CA TRP A 153 7.04 6.75 -12.52
C TRP A 153 8.45 6.26 -12.84
N GLU A 154 8.73 5.86 -14.09
CA GLU A 154 9.99 5.24 -14.49
C GLU A 154 11.22 6.09 -14.08
N PRO A 155 11.23 7.44 -14.30
CA PRO A 155 12.36 8.28 -13.90
C PRO A 155 12.60 8.33 -12.38
N TRP A 156 11.60 7.99 -11.58
CA TRP A 156 11.61 8.14 -10.13
C TRP A 156 11.85 6.83 -9.38
N LEU A 157 11.77 5.68 -10.05
CA LEU A 157 11.86 4.36 -9.43
C LEU A 157 13.10 4.20 -8.55
N GLN A 158 14.27 4.59 -9.03
CA GLN A 158 15.51 4.50 -8.24
C GLN A 158 15.40 5.24 -6.90
N LYS A 159 14.87 6.47 -6.92
CA LYS A 159 14.71 7.30 -5.72
C LYS A 159 13.67 6.71 -4.78
N ILE A 160 12.54 6.26 -5.31
CA ILE A 160 11.44 5.64 -4.56
C ILE A 160 11.96 4.41 -3.81
N PHE A 161 12.57 3.46 -4.51
CA PHE A 161 13.07 2.23 -3.89
C PHE A 161 14.25 2.49 -2.93
N THR A 162 15.08 3.51 -3.20
CA THR A 162 16.12 3.93 -2.26
C THR A 162 15.53 4.48 -0.96
N ARG A 163 14.47 5.31 -1.02
CA ARG A 163 13.80 5.81 0.19
C ARG A 163 13.08 4.71 0.95
N ILE A 164 12.40 3.79 0.25
CA ILE A 164 11.76 2.61 0.85
C ILE A 164 12.79 1.72 1.56
N LEU A 165 13.95 1.47 0.94
CA LEU A 165 15.01 0.70 1.60
C LEU A 165 15.49 1.40 2.88
N LYS A 166 15.68 2.72 2.83
CA LYS A 166 16.06 3.51 4.01
C LYS A 166 15.00 3.50 5.11
N SER A 167 13.71 3.41 4.76
CA SER A 167 12.64 3.41 5.75
C SER A 167 12.55 2.13 6.58
N PHE A 168 13.17 1.04 6.15
CA PHE A 168 13.30 -0.15 7.00
C PHE A 168 14.37 -0.01 8.09
N SER A 169 15.15 1.08 8.09
CA SER A 169 16.17 1.38 9.11
C SER A 169 17.09 0.19 9.44
N LEU A 170 17.47 -0.57 8.41
CA LEU A 170 18.25 -1.79 8.56
C LEU A 170 19.69 -1.48 9.03
N PRO A 171 20.25 -2.26 9.97
CA PRO A 171 21.62 -2.05 10.43
C PRO A 171 22.60 -2.45 9.32
N VAL A 172 23.44 -1.49 8.89
CA VAL A 172 24.51 -1.72 7.91
C VAL A 172 25.85 -1.57 8.62
N ALA A 173 26.64 -2.66 8.65
CA ALA A 173 28.02 -2.72 9.14
C ALA A 173 28.26 -2.18 10.56
N ASN A 174 27.97 -2.96 11.62
CA ASN A 174 28.37 -2.79 13.05
C ASN A 174 28.23 -1.39 13.71
N VAL A 175 27.75 -0.37 13.01
CA VAL A 175 27.58 0.99 13.49
C VAL A 175 26.10 1.30 13.38
N GLN A 176 25.43 1.27 14.52
CA GLN A 176 24.08 1.81 14.67
C GLN A 176 24.17 3.33 14.63
N VAL A 177 24.34 3.92 13.44
CA VAL A 177 24.04 5.33 13.27
C VAL A 177 22.52 5.42 13.31
N SER A 178 21.97 5.90 14.42
CA SER A 178 20.55 6.22 14.56
C SER A 178 20.20 7.35 13.59
N THR A 179 19.95 6.99 12.34
CA THR A 179 19.24 7.87 11.43
C THR A 179 17.80 7.91 11.89
N GLN A 180 17.21 9.10 11.99
CA GLN A 180 15.78 9.26 12.26
C GLN A 180 15.01 8.34 11.30
N SER A 181 14.30 7.35 11.86
CA SER A 181 13.61 6.34 11.06
C SER A 181 12.55 7.01 10.20
N GLN A 182 12.58 6.73 8.89
CA GLN A 182 11.46 7.11 8.03
C GLN A 182 10.28 6.21 8.38
N ASN A 183 9.28 6.77 9.04
CA ASN A 183 8.09 6.02 9.45
C ASN A 183 7.10 5.97 8.28
N TYR A 184 7.50 5.29 7.21
CA TYR A 184 6.60 5.10 6.09
C TYR A 184 5.51 4.08 6.40
N SER A 185 4.26 4.43 6.10
CA SER A 185 3.17 3.47 6.21
C SER A 185 3.38 2.32 5.22
N LEU A 186 3.60 1.12 5.75
CA LEU A 186 3.89 -0.07 4.95
C LEU A 186 2.78 -0.41 3.95
N SER A 187 1.52 -0.14 4.30
CA SER A 187 0.38 -0.28 3.37
C SER A 187 0.42 0.72 2.23
N ILE A 188 0.85 1.95 2.48
CA ILE A 188 0.90 3.03 1.49
C ILE A 188 2.02 2.76 0.49
N ILE A 189 3.22 2.41 0.96
CA ILE A 189 4.33 2.06 0.06
C ILE A 189 4.01 0.79 -0.73
N SER A 190 3.32 -0.19 -0.13
CA SER A 190 2.89 -1.42 -0.82
C SER A 190 1.93 -1.10 -1.95
N THR A 191 0.92 -0.25 -1.69
CA THR A 191 -0.05 0.20 -2.69
C THR A 191 0.65 0.98 -3.80
N TRP A 192 1.62 1.82 -3.47
CA TRP A 192 2.37 2.61 -4.44
C TRP A 192 3.21 1.73 -5.37
N ILE A 193 4.01 0.82 -4.79
CA ILE A 193 4.81 -0.16 -5.55
C ILE A 193 3.91 -0.96 -6.48
N VAL A 194 2.82 -1.51 -5.96
CA VAL A 194 1.89 -2.31 -6.76
C VAL A 194 1.25 -1.47 -7.86
N ALA A 195 0.87 -0.21 -7.62
CA ALA A 195 0.29 0.65 -8.65
C ALA A 195 1.25 0.94 -9.83
N MET A 196 2.56 0.97 -9.58
CA MET A 196 3.59 1.24 -10.60
C MET A 196 3.92 0.02 -11.49
N MET A 197 3.36 -1.16 -11.20
CA MET A 197 3.61 -2.38 -11.97
C MET A 197 2.75 -2.48 -13.25
N GLY A 198 3.16 -3.34 -14.18
CA GLY A 198 2.46 -3.62 -15.43
C GLY A 198 3.05 -2.89 -16.65
N ASN A 199 2.61 -3.30 -17.84
CA ASN A 199 3.02 -2.73 -19.15
C ASN A 199 4.54 -2.57 -19.36
N GLY A 200 5.36 -3.52 -18.89
CA GLY A 200 6.82 -3.48 -19.08
C GLY A 200 7.58 -2.49 -18.20
N SER A 201 6.95 -1.90 -17.17
CA SER A 201 7.60 -1.08 -16.13
C SER A 201 8.77 -1.81 -15.46
N SER A 202 9.88 -1.10 -15.19
CA SER A 202 11.02 -1.68 -14.46
C SER A 202 10.75 -1.87 -12.97
N CYS A 203 9.59 -1.45 -12.46
CA CYS A 203 9.22 -1.51 -11.04
C CYS A 203 9.43 -2.90 -10.42
N LEU A 204 9.07 -3.96 -11.14
CA LEU A 204 9.26 -5.33 -10.63
C LEU A 204 10.74 -5.70 -10.50
N GLN A 205 11.61 -5.20 -11.39
CA GLN A 205 13.04 -5.41 -11.28
C GLN A 205 13.61 -4.70 -10.05
N TYR A 206 13.24 -3.43 -9.82
CA TYR A 206 13.63 -2.72 -8.60
C TYR A 206 13.12 -3.41 -7.32
N LEU A 207 11.93 -4.01 -7.38
CA LEU A 207 11.41 -4.81 -6.27
C LEU A 207 12.24 -6.07 -6.02
N ARG A 208 12.68 -6.77 -7.08
CA ARG A 208 13.62 -7.92 -6.96
C ARG A 208 14.94 -7.49 -6.33
N ASP A 209 15.48 -6.35 -6.76
CA ASP A 209 16.73 -5.81 -6.24
C ASP A 209 16.58 -5.44 -4.75
N LEU A 210 15.45 -4.83 -4.38
CA LEU A 210 15.10 -4.57 -2.98
C LEU A 210 15.07 -5.85 -2.16
N PHE A 211 14.30 -6.86 -2.58
CA PHE A 211 14.23 -8.15 -1.87
C PHE A 211 15.58 -8.85 -1.78
N THR A 212 16.40 -8.76 -2.82
CA THR A 212 17.77 -9.29 -2.81
C THR A 212 18.62 -8.61 -1.75
N ALA A 213 18.54 -7.27 -1.64
CA ALA A 213 19.28 -6.49 -0.66
C ALA A 213 18.86 -6.78 0.79
N ILE A 214 17.57 -7.04 1.03
CA ILE A 214 17.03 -7.26 2.39
C ILE A 214 16.87 -8.76 2.76
N LYS A 215 17.19 -9.70 1.85
CA LYS A 215 16.94 -11.14 2.03
C LYS A 215 17.54 -11.72 3.31
N SER A 216 18.76 -11.32 3.66
CA SER A 216 19.47 -11.80 4.85
C SER A 216 18.80 -11.39 6.17
N PHE A 217 18.02 -10.30 6.16
CA PHE A 217 17.27 -9.80 7.32
C PHE A 217 15.97 -10.59 7.57
N TYR A 218 15.52 -11.40 6.60
CA TYR A 218 14.38 -12.31 6.81
C TYR A 218 14.74 -13.61 7.53
N HIS A 219 16.03 -13.97 7.59
CA HIS A 219 16.44 -15.28 8.13
C HIS A 219 16.10 -15.41 9.62
N PRO A 220 15.57 -16.56 10.11
CA PRO A 220 15.18 -16.74 11.52
C PRO A 220 16.30 -16.55 12.55
N SER A 221 17.56 -16.63 12.11
CA SER A 221 18.74 -16.35 12.95
C SER A 221 19.10 -14.87 13.06
N ASN A 222 18.58 -14.02 12.17
CA ASN A 222 18.82 -12.58 12.14
C ASN A 222 17.60 -11.84 12.72
N THR A 223 17.48 -11.89 14.05
CA THR A 223 16.37 -11.27 14.78
C THR A 223 16.72 -9.85 15.19
N GLY A 224 15.82 -8.91 14.97
CA GLY A 224 15.95 -7.52 15.40
C GLY A 224 14.65 -6.76 15.18
N ASP A 225 14.60 -5.50 15.62
CA ASP A 225 13.38 -4.68 15.58
C ASP A 225 12.82 -4.51 14.16
N PHE A 226 13.68 -4.53 13.15
CA PHE A 226 13.30 -4.47 11.73
C PHE A 226 12.44 -5.65 11.25
N GLN A 227 12.47 -6.80 11.95
CA GLN A 227 11.83 -8.03 11.50
C GLN A 227 10.30 -7.88 11.40
N GLN A 228 9.69 -7.15 12.34
CA GLN A 228 8.26 -6.86 12.31
C GLN A 228 7.87 -6.10 11.04
N ASP A 229 8.62 -5.04 10.71
CA ASP A 229 8.32 -4.20 9.55
C ASP A 229 8.54 -4.94 8.24
N LEU A 230 9.59 -5.76 8.14
CA LEU A 230 9.86 -6.57 6.97
C LEU A 230 8.76 -7.61 6.71
N VAL A 231 8.34 -8.38 7.73
CA VAL A 231 7.27 -9.37 7.56
C VAL A 231 5.91 -8.69 7.32
N SER A 232 5.65 -7.56 7.99
CA SER A 232 4.46 -6.75 7.72
C SER A 232 4.46 -6.23 6.28
N PHE A 233 5.60 -5.76 5.75
CA PHE A 233 5.73 -5.35 4.36
C PHE A 233 5.44 -6.49 3.39
N LEU A 234 5.96 -7.71 3.60
CA LEU A 234 5.60 -8.89 2.79
C LEU A 234 4.09 -9.10 2.73
N SER A 235 3.42 -9.04 3.89
CA SER A 235 1.99 -9.24 4.01
C SER A 235 1.19 -8.15 3.29
N LYS A 236 1.53 -6.87 3.52
CA LYS A 236 0.85 -5.72 2.92
C LYS A 236 1.08 -5.64 1.40
N LEU A 237 2.28 -5.92 0.93
CA LEU A 237 2.63 -5.94 -0.50
C LEU A 237 1.86 -7.05 -1.23
N SER A 238 1.85 -8.26 -0.66
CA SER A 238 1.11 -9.39 -1.24
C SER A 238 -0.39 -9.12 -1.27
N GLN A 239 -0.95 -8.53 -0.20
CA GLN A 239 -2.36 -8.15 -0.16
C GLN A 239 -2.69 -7.08 -1.20
N ALA A 240 -1.89 -6.01 -1.31
CA ALA A 240 -2.13 -4.94 -2.28
C ALA A 240 -2.11 -5.47 -3.72
N PHE A 241 -1.22 -6.43 -4.04
CA PHE A 241 -1.18 -7.06 -5.35
C PHE A 241 -2.41 -7.93 -5.62
N VAL A 242 -2.86 -8.72 -4.64
CA VAL A 242 -4.13 -9.46 -4.71
C VAL A 242 -5.31 -8.50 -4.93
N ASP A 243 -5.36 -7.39 -4.21
CA ASP A 243 -6.43 -6.40 -4.33
C ASP A 243 -6.45 -5.77 -5.72
N ARG A 244 -5.29 -5.43 -6.29
CA ARG A 244 -5.18 -4.93 -7.68
C ARG A 244 -5.70 -5.95 -8.68
N VAL A 245 -5.22 -7.19 -8.59
CA VAL A 245 -5.65 -8.29 -9.48
C VAL A 245 -7.15 -8.54 -9.35
N HIS A 246 -7.70 -8.50 -8.13
CA HIS A 246 -9.12 -8.66 -7.87
C HIS A 246 -9.94 -7.54 -8.52
N LEU A 247 -9.56 -6.27 -8.31
CA LEU A 247 -10.27 -5.12 -8.87
C LEU A 247 -10.24 -5.09 -10.39
N GLU A 248 -9.11 -5.44 -11.02
CA GLU A 248 -8.98 -5.46 -12.48
C GLU A 248 -9.80 -6.59 -13.14
N ARG A 249 -10.04 -7.69 -12.41
CA ARG A 249 -10.80 -8.87 -12.88
C ARG A 249 -12.28 -8.82 -12.50
N LYS A 250 -12.67 -7.94 -11.57
CA LYS A 250 -14.05 -7.86 -11.09
C LYS A 250 -14.98 -7.39 -12.22
N PRO A 251 -16.17 -8.03 -12.39
CA PRO A 251 -17.12 -7.61 -13.41
C PRO A 251 -17.73 -6.23 -13.08
N ASP A 252 -18.05 -5.99 -11.81
CA ASP A 252 -18.57 -4.71 -11.32
C ASP A 252 -17.44 -3.70 -11.18
N ARG A 253 -17.34 -2.79 -12.15
CA ARG A 253 -16.29 -1.77 -12.16
C ARG A 253 -16.66 -0.62 -11.22
N ILE A 254 -15.68 -0.25 -10.42
CA ILE A 254 -15.67 1.00 -9.67
C ILE A 254 -15.41 2.13 -10.70
N TRP A 255 -16.25 3.17 -10.76
CA TRP A 255 -16.18 4.15 -11.87
C TRP A 255 -14.84 4.89 -11.96
N HIS A 256 -14.23 5.18 -10.81
CA HIS A 256 -12.92 5.84 -10.69
C HIS A 256 -11.71 4.88 -10.65
N PHE A 257 -11.89 3.57 -10.85
CA PHE A 257 -10.78 2.60 -10.97
C PHE A 257 -10.91 1.84 -12.28
N ASN A 258 -10.32 2.41 -13.34
CA ASN A 258 -10.40 1.87 -14.70
C ASN A 258 -9.04 1.96 -15.40
N PRO A 259 -8.07 1.08 -15.05
CA PRO A 259 -6.79 1.04 -15.73
C PRO A 259 -6.96 0.68 -17.22
N PRO A 260 -6.19 1.33 -18.13
CA PRO A 260 -6.16 0.95 -19.54
C PRO A 260 -5.78 -0.52 -19.72
N GLN A 261 -6.31 -1.17 -20.77
CA GLN A 261 -6.14 -2.62 -20.96
C GLN A 261 -4.67 -3.06 -20.99
N ASN A 262 -3.78 -2.27 -21.60
CA ASN A 262 -2.35 -2.55 -21.70
C ASN A 262 -1.61 -2.44 -20.35
N TYR A 263 -2.18 -1.75 -19.38
CA TYR A 263 -1.62 -1.58 -18.02
C TYR A 263 -2.21 -2.54 -16.99
N ARG A 264 -3.14 -3.41 -17.40
CA ARG A 264 -3.66 -4.45 -16.50
C ARG A 264 -2.59 -5.52 -16.26
N ILE A 265 -2.61 -6.07 -15.07
CA ILE A 265 -1.72 -7.14 -14.63
C ILE A 265 -2.02 -8.40 -15.44
N THR A 266 -1.00 -8.87 -16.17
CA THR A 266 -1.06 -10.09 -16.97
C THR A 266 -0.79 -11.34 -16.13
N GLU A 267 -1.09 -12.53 -16.66
CA GLU A 267 -0.72 -13.78 -15.97
C GLU A 267 0.80 -13.94 -15.82
N THR A 268 1.60 -13.39 -16.73
CA THR A 268 3.06 -13.39 -16.60
C THR A 268 3.50 -12.49 -15.45
N ASP A 269 2.93 -11.29 -15.32
CA ASP A 269 3.24 -10.36 -14.22
C ASP A 269 2.94 -10.98 -12.85
N ILE A 270 1.82 -11.71 -12.73
CA ILE A 270 1.45 -12.41 -11.49
C ILE A 270 2.49 -13.47 -11.14
N THR A 271 2.92 -14.26 -12.13
CA THR A 271 3.90 -15.32 -11.94
C THR A 271 5.25 -14.74 -11.51
N ASP A 272 5.68 -13.66 -12.16
CA ASP A 272 6.93 -12.99 -11.86
C ASP A 272 6.92 -12.30 -10.49
N PHE A 273 5.78 -11.71 -10.10
CA PHE A 273 5.58 -11.17 -8.76
C PHE A 273 5.67 -12.25 -7.69
N VAL A 274 4.94 -13.37 -7.86
CA VAL A 274 5.00 -14.49 -6.92
C VAL A 274 6.42 -15.03 -6.79
N ASN A 275 7.13 -15.21 -7.91
CA ASN A 275 8.52 -15.65 -7.91
C ASN A 275 9.47 -14.67 -7.21
N CYS A 276 9.23 -13.36 -7.34
CA CYS A 276 10.00 -12.32 -6.67
C CYS A 276 9.87 -12.39 -5.14
N VAL A 277 8.68 -12.69 -4.63
CA VAL A 277 8.35 -12.55 -3.20
C VAL A 277 8.45 -13.89 -2.44
N LYS A 278 8.20 -15.03 -3.11
CA LYS A 278 8.02 -16.34 -2.46
C LYS A 278 9.18 -16.77 -1.57
N GLU A 279 10.43 -16.48 -1.94
CA GLU A 279 11.60 -16.93 -1.18
C GLU A 279 11.63 -16.25 0.20
N CYS A 280 11.41 -14.94 0.26
CA CYS A 280 11.38 -14.20 1.52
C CYS A 280 10.20 -14.66 2.40
N VAL A 281 9.06 -15.00 1.80
CA VAL A 281 7.91 -15.59 2.52
C VAL A 281 8.27 -16.94 3.13
N PHE A 282 8.86 -17.86 2.34
CA PHE A 282 9.25 -19.18 2.84
C PHE A 282 10.35 -19.16 3.89
N ILE A 283 11.22 -18.16 3.87
CA ILE A 283 12.14 -17.93 4.99
C ILE A 283 11.36 -17.45 6.22
N SER A 284 10.43 -16.50 6.02
CA SER A 284 9.72 -15.82 7.10
C SER A 284 8.75 -16.69 7.89
N ILE A 285 8.16 -17.74 7.29
CA ILE A 285 7.27 -18.66 8.02
C ILE A 285 7.97 -19.41 9.16
N PHE A 286 9.31 -19.47 9.15
CA PHE A 286 10.10 -20.10 10.21
C PHE A 286 10.66 -19.08 11.21
N ASN A 287 10.26 -17.81 11.11
CA ASN A 287 10.65 -16.80 12.08
C ASN A 287 10.09 -17.13 13.47
N LYS A 288 10.85 -16.77 14.50
CA LYS A 288 10.48 -17.00 15.90
C LYS A 288 9.26 -16.17 16.34
N ALA A 289 8.93 -15.12 15.58
CA ALA A 289 7.80 -14.22 15.77
C ALA A 289 7.16 -13.89 14.41
N HIS A 290 5.98 -13.26 14.43
CA HIS A 290 5.25 -12.79 13.24
C HIS A 290 4.83 -13.90 12.25
N LEU A 291 4.58 -15.11 12.76
CA LEU A 291 4.13 -16.25 11.95
C LEU A 291 2.79 -15.94 11.26
N GLU A 292 1.87 -15.25 11.93
CA GLU A 292 0.55 -14.94 11.37
C GLU A 292 0.66 -14.03 10.13
N GLU A 293 1.50 -13.00 10.19
CA GLU A 293 1.73 -12.08 9.07
C GLU A 293 2.43 -12.78 7.90
N ALA A 294 3.43 -13.64 8.19
CA ALA A 294 4.10 -14.45 7.19
C ALA A 294 3.14 -15.47 6.53
N ALA A 295 2.30 -16.13 7.33
CA ALA A 295 1.27 -17.05 6.85
C ALA A 295 0.24 -16.32 5.99
N LYS A 296 -0.14 -15.09 6.35
CA LYS A 296 -1.02 -14.24 5.51
C LYS A 296 -0.37 -13.88 4.17
N ALA A 297 0.92 -13.55 4.15
CA ALA A 297 1.64 -13.31 2.90
C ALA A 297 1.63 -14.59 2.03
N CYS A 298 1.92 -15.73 2.63
CA CYS A 298 1.87 -17.04 1.97
C CYS A 298 0.49 -17.36 1.39
N GLN A 299 -0.56 -17.10 2.17
CA GLN A 299 -1.95 -17.24 1.73
C GLN A 299 -2.25 -16.35 0.52
N CYS A 300 -1.82 -15.08 0.52
CA CYS A 300 -2.00 -14.18 -0.61
C CYS A 300 -1.31 -14.71 -1.88
N LEU A 301 -0.05 -15.16 -1.78
CA LEU A 301 0.66 -15.74 -2.92
C LEU A 301 -0.04 -17.00 -3.46
N SER A 302 -0.63 -17.81 -2.57
CA SER A 302 -1.40 -19.00 -2.95
C SER A 302 -2.71 -18.68 -3.70
N GLN A 303 -3.32 -17.53 -3.43
CA GLN A 303 -4.51 -17.08 -4.17
C GLN A 303 -4.16 -16.70 -5.61
N LEU A 304 -2.91 -16.30 -5.85
CA LEU A 304 -2.40 -15.90 -7.15
C LEU A 304 -1.87 -17.10 -7.96
N ARG A 305 -1.03 -17.94 -7.34
CA ARG A 305 -0.34 -19.08 -7.96
C ARG A 305 -0.21 -20.24 -6.96
N PRO A 306 -1.28 -21.02 -6.71
CA PRO A 306 -1.23 -22.13 -5.77
C PRO A 306 -0.17 -23.18 -6.14
N GLU A 307 0.04 -23.44 -7.42
CA GLU A 307 1.01 -24.40 -7.96
C GLU A 307 2.47 -24.07 -7.62
N LEU A 308 2.78 -22.80 -7.33
CA LEU A 308 4.12 -22.36 -6.93
C LEU A 308 4.34 -22.36 -5.41
N ILE A 309 3.26 -22.40 -4.62
CA ILE A 309 3.32 -22.19 -3.17
C ILE A 309 2.95 -23.46 -2.39
N VAL A 310 1.88 -24.15 -2.81
CA VAL A 310 1.35 -25.32 -2.08
C VAL A 310 2.32 -26.52 -2.14
N PRO A 311 2.82 -26.97 -3.32
CA PRO A 311 3.66 -28.17 -3.36
C PRO A 311 4.93 -28.08 -2.49
N PRO A 312 5.71 -26.96 -2.52
CA PRO A 312 6.87 -26.83 -1.65
C PRO A 312 6.54 -26.91 -0.15
N LEU A 313 5.40 -26.36 0.29
CA LEU A 313 4.98 -26.45 1.68
C LEU A 313 4.57 -27.88 2.08
N VAL A 314 3.93 -28.61 1.17
CA VAL A 314 3.57 -30.01 1.41
C VAL A 314 4.81 -30.90 1.49
N GLU A 315 5.81 -30.69 0.63
CA GLU A 315 7.10 -31.38 0.72
C GLU A 315 7.81 -31.07 2.05
N LEU A 316 7.81 -29.80 2.47
CA LEU A 316 8.33 -29.38 3.76
C LEU A 316 7.55 -30.04 4.92
N LEU A 317 6.22 -30.17 4.81
CA LEU A 317 5.40 -30.84 5.83
C LEU A 317 5.83 -32.30 5.99
N PHE A 318 5.96 -33.05 4.89
CA PHE A 318 6.37 -34.46 4.95
C PHE A 318 7.77 -34.64 5.55
N SER A 319 8.70 -33.73 5.24
CA SER A 319 10.02 -33.76 5.90
C SER A 319 9.94 -33.42 7.39
N SER A 320 9.06 -32.48 7.77
CA SER A 320 8.91 -32.04 9.15
C SER A 320 8.16 -33.03 10.03
N ILE A 321 7.22 -33.82 9.51
CA ILE A 321 6.49 -34.87 10.25
C ILE A 321 7.45 -35.92 10.81
N ASN A 322 8.48 -36.25 10.03
CA ASN A 322 9.48 -37.23 10.42
C ASN A 322 10.57 -36.65 11.33
N SER A 323 10.61 -35.32 11.51
CA SER A 323 11.60 -34.63 12.34
C SER A 323 11.16 -34.57 13.79
N ILE A 324 11.88 -35.25 14.67
CA ILE A 324 11.62 -35.26 16.12
C ILE A 324 12.26 -34.03 16.81
N THR A 325 13.20 -33.35 16.14
CA THR A 325 14.05 -32.31 16.74
C THR A 325 13.58 -30.88 16.49
N GLU A 326 12.71 -30.64 15.51
CA GLU A 326 12.30 -29.29 15.09
C GLU A 326 10.77 -29.09 15.05
N PRO A 327 10.05 -29.26 16.17
CA PRO A 327 8.58 -29.25 16.20
C PRO A 327 7.98 -27.90 15.77
N HIS A 328 8.71 -26.79 15.95
CA HIS A 328 8.26 -25.45 15.53
C HIS A 328 8.06 -25.36 14.00
N ARG A 329 8.88 -26.08 13.20
CA ARG A 329 8.73 -26.10 11.74
C ARG A 329 7.42 -26.73 11.32
N PHE A 330 7.04 -27.83 11.97
CA PHE A 330 5.77 -28.50 11.73
C PHE A 330 4.59 -27.55 11.99
N THR A 331 4.59 -26.89 13.16
CA THR A 331 3.55 -25.92 13.53
C THR A 331 3.45 -24.77 12.52
N SER A 332 4.58 -24.17 12.12
CA SER A 332 4.60 -23.10 11.12
C SER A 332 3.99 -23.51 9.78
N ILE A 333 4.34 -24.70 9.28
CA ILE A 333 3.87 -25.20 7.99
C ILE A 333 2.37 -25.49 8.03
N ILE A 334 1.89 -26.15 9.10
CA ILE A 334 0.46 -26.43 9.29
C ILE A 334 -0.36 -25.14 9.34
N THR A 335 0.12 -24.12 10.07
CA THR A 335 -0.56 -22.81 10.13
C THR A 335 -0.70 -22.19 8.73
N CYS A 336 0.34 -22.28 7.89
CA CYS A 336 0.26 -21.79 6.51
C CYS A 336 -0.75 -22.59 5.68
N LEU A 337 -0.66 -23.93 5.71
CA LEU A 337 -1.55 -24.81 4.93
C LEU A 337 -3.03 -24.68 5.34
N ALA A 338 -3.29 -24.45 6.63
CA ALA A 338 -4.64 -24.19 7.13
C ALA A 338 -5.25 -22.91 6.52
N GLY A 339 -4.44 -21.87 6.28
CA GLY A 339 -4.87 -20.65 5.59
C GLY A 339 -5.16 -20.86 4.09
N MET A 340 -4.67 -21.96 3.51
CA MET A 340 -4.67 -22.21 2.07
C MET A 340 -5.58 -23.39 1.68
N THR A 341 -6.40 -23.91 2.60
CA THR A 341 -7.23 -25.11 2.36
C THR A 341 -8.15 -24.96 1.15
N ARG A 342 -8.72 -23.76 0.91
CA ARG A 342 -9.57 -23.52 -0.27
C ARG A 342 -8.81 -23.72 -1.58
N GLN A 343 -7.53 -23.38 -1.62
CA GLN A 343 -6.65 -23.45 -2.78
C GLN A 343 -6.20 -24.89 -3.02
N ILE A 344 -5.99 -25.65 -1.94
CA ILE A 344 -5.68 -27.08 -1.98
C ILE A 344 -6.87 -27.88 -2.53
N VAL A 345 -8.08 -27.61 -2.05
CA VAL A 345 -9.28 -28.40 -2.40
C VAL A 345 -9.85 -28.01 -3.76
N ARG A 346 -9.63 -26.78 -4.24
CA ARG A 346 -10.18 -26.31 -5.51
C ARG A 346 -9.40 -26.92 -6.69
N GLN A 347 -10.10 -27.65 -7.56
CA GLN A 347 -9.52 -28.05 -8.85
C GLN A 347 -9.46 -26.84 -9.79
N THR A 348 -8.25 -26.48 -10.20
CA THR A 348 -8.03 -25.59 -11.35
C THR A 348 -7.19 -26.32 -12.40
N PRO A 349 -7.27 -25.93 -13.69
CA PRO A 349 -6.41 -26.49 -14.72
C PRO A 349 -4.91 -26.33 -14.38
N GLU A 350 -4.53 -25.21 -13.75
CA GLU A 350 -3.14 -24.94 -13.38
C GLU A 350 -2.67 -25.76 -12.15
N PHE A 351 -3.59 -26.18 -11.28
CA PHE A 351 -3.27 -26.93 -10.06
C PHE A 351 -4.25 -28.08 -9.79
N SER A 352 -4.25 -29.06 -10.70
CA SER A 352 -5.13 -30.24 -10.62
C SER A 352 -4.76 -31.22 -9.50
N GLN A 353 -3.48 -31.23 -9.09
CA GLN A 353 -2.96 -32.17 -8.09
C GLN A 353 -3.34 -31.80 -6.65
N GLY A 354 -3.86 -30.60 -6.39
CA GLY A 354 -4.12 -30.10 -5.03
C GLY A 354 -4.94 -31.04 -4.15
N GLN A 355 -5.99 -31.67 -4.69
CA GLN A 355 -6.85 -32.60 -3.95
C GLN A 355 -6.16 -33.90 -3.56
N THR A 356 -5.06 -34.27 -4.21
CA THR A 356 -4.30 -35.48 -3.84
C THR A 356 -3.55 -35.33 -2.51
N TYR A 357 -3.42 -34.09 -2.01
CA TYR A 357 -2.78 -33.77 -0.74
C TYR A 357 -3.75 -33.74 0.45
N VAL A 358 -5.06 -33.85 0.21
CA VAL A 358 -6.13 -33.94 1.22
C VAL A 358 -6.41 -35.40 1.51
#